data_AF-A0A9D4RJV9-F1
#
_entry.id   AF-A0A9D4RJV9-F1
#
_cell.length_a   1.000
_cell.length_b   1.000
_cell.length_c   1.000
_cell.angle_alpha   90.00
_cell.angle_beta   90.00
_cell.angle_gamma   90.00
#
_symmetry.space_group_name_H-M   'P 1'
#
loop_
_entity.id
_entity.type
_entity.pdbx_description
1 polymer ?
#
loop_
_entity_poly.entity_id
_entity_poly.type
_entity_poly.pdbx_seq_one_letter_code
_entity_poly.pdbx_strand_id
1 'polypeptide(L)'
;MQQQQQQHRQHHQNQRRRTYNGDFKNGHREYWSAIPKFQYGLHGFRNEHRDFRNGYHDFRKWHHDFRNGHHDFIRHHNLRNAHLDTRSEHHDCQNEKRDFRYVRRYVNHENGRHCTNCGRQNHVTRDCRLPKRQ
;
A
#
# COMPACT_ATOMS: atom_id res chain seq x y z
N MET A 1 -56.64 21.39 76.82
CA MET A 1 -56.50 20.24 75.91
C MET A 1 -56.49 20.64 74.42
N GLN A 2 -57.47 21.39 73.90
CA GLN A 2 -57.49 21.79 72.47
C GLN A 2 -56.28 22.62 72.01
N GLN A 3 -55.81 23.57 72.83
CA GLN A 3 -54.73 24.48 72.47
C GLN A 3 -53.37 23.75 72.30
N GLN A 4 -53.08 22.76 73.15
CA GLN A 4 -51.88 21.92 73.03
C GLN A 4 -51.90 21.05 71.76
N GLN A 5 -53.05 20.48 71.40
CA GLN A 5 -53.18 19.72 70.14
C GLN A 5 -52.94 20.60 68.91
N GLN A 6 -53.36 21.87 68.96
CA GLN A 6 -53.17 22.81 67.86
C GLN A 6 -51.70 23.21 67.69
N GLN A 7 -50.98 23.43 68.80
CA GLN A 7 -49.54 23.69 68.79
C GLN A 7 -48.74 22.49 68.25
N HIS A 8 -49.07 21.26 68.66
CA HIS A 8 -48.41 20.06 68.13
C HIS A 8 -48.60 19.89 66.61
N ARG A 9 -49.81 20.16 66.08
CA ARG A 9 -50.07 20.11 64.64
C ARG A 9 -49.26 21.16 63.88
N GLN A 10 -49.18 22.39 64.38
CA GLN A 10 -48.37 23.44 63.77
C GLN A 10 -46.87 23.12 63.80
N HIS A 11 -46.38 22.56 64.90
CA HIS A 11 -44.97 22.14 64.99
C HIS A 11 -44.65 21.05 63.95
N HIS A 12 -45.51 20.04 63.79
CA HIS A 12 -45.32 19.01 62.78
C HIS A 12 -45.40 19.56 61.34
N GLN A 13 -46.32 20.48 61.07
CA GLN A 13 -46.42 21.12 59.76
C GLN A 13 -45.16 21.97 59.46
N ASN A 14 -44.63 22.69 60.44
CA ASN A 14 -43.40 23.46 60.29
C ASN A 14 -42.17 22.57 60.10
N GLN A 15 -42.09 21.43 60.79
CA GLN A 15 -41.02 20.45 60.55
C GLN A 15 -41.10 19.88 59.13
N ARG A 16 -42.29 19.50 58.66
CA ARG A 16 -42.49 19.00 57.28
C ARG A 16 -42.14 20.04 56.22
N ARG A 17 -42.47 21.31 56.45
CA ARG A 17 -42.08 22.40 55.54
C ARG A 17 -40.57 22.61 55.52
N ARG A 18 -39.90 22.49 56.66
CA ARG A 18 -38.43 22.61 56.75
C ARG A 18 -37.73 21.46 56.03
N THR A 19 -38.19 20.22 56.20
CA THR A 19 -37.64 19.07 55.47
C THR A 19 -37.86 19.21 53.97
N TYR A 20 -39.09 19.55 53.53
CA TYR A 20 -39.39 19.72 52.11
C TYR A 20 -38.55 20.83 51.45
N ASN A 21 -38.36 21.97 52.14
CA ASN A 21 -37.47 23.02 51.65
C ASN A 21 -36.00 22.60 51.63
N GLY A 22 -35.58 21.75 52.57
CA GLY A 22 -34.24 21.16 52.60
C GLY A 22 -34.02 20.23 51.40
N ASP A 23 -34.96 19.32 51.16
CA ASP A 23 -34.92 18.36 50.06
C ASP A 23 -34.93 19.07 48.71
N PHE A 24 -35.77 20.10 48.55
CA PHE A 24 -35.79 20.90 47.32
C PHE A 24 -34.46 21.63 47.06
N LYS A 25 -33.87 22.24 48.09
CA LYS A 25 -32.56 22.92 47.96
C LYS A 25 -31.42 21.94 47.66
N ASN A 26 -31.46 20.75 48.27
CA ASN A 26 -30.49 19.70 47.98
C ASN A 26 -30.64 19.19 46.55
N GLY A 27 -31.86 18.87 46.11
CA GLY A 27 -32.13 18.46 44.73
C GLY A 27 -31.71 19.52 43.71
N HIS A 28 -31.96 20.80 43.99
CA HIS A 28 -31.49 21.90 43.14
C HIS A 28 -29.94 21.93 43.08
N ARG A 29 -29.26 21.81 44.23
CA ARG A 29 -27.78 21.77 44.26
C ARG A 29 -27.23 20.55 43.52
N GLU A 30 -27.84 19.39 43.67
CA GLU A 30 -27.47 18.15 42.97
C GLU A 30 -27.63 18.30 41.46
N TYR A 31 -28.76 18.84 41.01
CA TYR A 31 -29.01 19.14 39.60
C TYR A 31 -27.92 20.04 39.01
N TRP A 32 -27.62 21.17 39.65
CA TRP A 32 -26.57 22.08 39.18
C TRP A 32 -25.18 21.46 39.26
N SER A 33 -24.93 20.57 40.21
CA SER A 33 -23.66 19.83 40.30
C SER A 33 -23.51 18.76 39.21
N ALA A 34 -24.62 18.29 38.63
CA ALA A 34 -24.63 17.28 37.58
C ALA A 34 -24.38 17.88 36.18
N ILE A 35 -24.76 19.14 35.95
CA ILE A 35 -24.61 19.81 34.65
C ILE A 35 -23.15 19.79 34.15
N PRO A 36 -22.14 20.22 34.94
CA PRO A 36 -20.76 20.18 34.47
C PRO A 36 -20.29 18.76 34.15
N LYS A 37 -20.69 17.76 34.95
CA LYS A 37 -20.32 16.34 34.72
C LYS A 37 -20.87 15.84 33.39
N PHE A 38 -22.12 16.20 33.07
CA PHE A 38 -22.73 15.89 31.78
C PHE A 38 -21.99 16.56 30.62
N GLN A 39 -21.61 17.83 30.78
CA GLN A 39 -20.84 18.57 29.77
C GLN A 39 -19.45 17.95 29.54
N TYR A 40 -18.75 17.55 30.61
CA TYR A 40 -17.48 16.83 30.49
C TYR A 40 -17.63 15.49 29.77
N GLY A 41 -18.68 14.72 30.09
CA GLY A 41 -18.98 13.47 29.40
C GLY A 41 -19.24 13.68 27.90
N LEU A 42 -20.03 14.70 27.54
CA LEU A 42 -20.28 15.09 26.15
C LEU A 42 -19.00 15.52 25.42
N HIS A 43 -18.11 16.23 26.12
CA HIS A 43 -16.82 16.63 25.56
C HIS A 43 -15.93 15.41 25.33
N GLY A 44 -15.85 14.48 26.30
CA GLY A 44 -15.11 13.22 26.16
C GLY A 44 -15.59 12.42 24.96
N PHE A 45 -16.90 12.22 24.83
CA PHE A 45 -17.49 11.51 23.70
C PHE A 45 -17.17 12.18 22.35
N ARG A 46 -17.21 13.51 22.29
CA ARG A 46 -16.83 14.26 21.08
C ARG A 46 -15.36 14.08 20.72
N ASN A 47 -14.47 14.04 21.70
CA ASN A 47 -13.05 13.83 21.47
C ASN A 47 -12.76 12.41 20.98
N GLU A 48 -13.32 11.40 21.65
CA GLU A 48 -13.19 10.00 21.21
C GLU A 48 -13.74 9.79 19.80
N HIS A 49 -14.88 10.41 19.48
CA HIS A 49 -15.44 10.37 18.14
C HIS A 49 -14.53 11.03 17.10
N ARG A 50 -13.87 12.13 17.46
CA ARG A 50 -12.89 12.81 16.61
C ARG A 50 -11.67 11.91 16.38
N ASP A 51 -11.15 11.28 17.42
CA ASP A 51 -9.99 10.38 17.34
C ASP A 51 -10.31 9.16 16.48
N PHE A 52 -11.50 8.57 16.65
CA PHE A 52 -11.98 7.49 15.78
C PHE A 52 -12.04 7.92 14.31
N ARG A 53 -12.58 9.11 14.02
CA ARG A 53 -12.65 9.65 12.66
C ARG A 53 -11.27 9.89 12.06
N ASN A 54 -10.32 10.39 12.85
CA ASN A 54 -8.94 10.59 12.43
C ASN A 54 -8.28 9.25 12.12
N GLY A 55 -8.39 8.27 13.01
CA GLY A 55 -7.84 6.92 12.80
C GLY A 55 -8.43 6.24 11.56
N TYR A 56 -9.71 6.43 11.28
CA TYR A 56 -10.33 5.95 10.03
C TYR A 56 -9.73 6.62 8.78
N HIS A 57 -9.47 7.93 8.85
CA HIS A 57 -8.84 8.66 7.75
C HIS A 57 -7.41 8.17 7.49
N ASP A 58 -6.63 7.94 8.55
CA ASP A 58 -5.27 7.39 8.46
C ASP A 58 -5.27 5.97 7.87
N PHE A 59 -6.19 5.13 8.32
CA PHE A 59 -6.38 3.79 7.75
C PHE A 59 -6.69 3.84 6.25
N ARG A 60 -7.58 4.76 5.84
CA ARG A 60 -7.93 4.94 4.43
C ARG A 60 -6.74 5.42 3.60
N LYS A 61 -5.90 6.30 4.15
CA LYS A 61 -4.67 6.75 3.50
C LYS A 61 -3.69 5.57 3.34
N TRP A 62 -3.45 4.83 4.41
CA TRP A 62 -2.59 3.64 4.37
C TRP A 62 -3.07 2.63 3.32
N HIS A 63 -4.37 2.37 3.25
CA HIS A 63 -4.94 1.46 2.25
C HIS A 63 -4.72 1.96 0.81
N HIS A 64 -4.81 3.27 0.58
CA HIS A 64 -4.52 3.85 -0.73
C HIS A 64 -3.04 3.69 -1.10
N ASP A 65 -2.14 3.99 -0.16
CA ASP A 65 -0.69 3.84 -0.33
C ASP A 65 -0.32 2.37 -0.62
N PHE A 66 -0.92 1.43 0.10
CA PHE A 66 -0.75 -0.01 -0.14
C PHE A 66 -1.20 -0.43 -1.54
N ARG A 67 -2.38 0.03 -1.98
CA ARG A 67 -2.90 -0.28 -3.32
C ARG A 67 -2.00 0.28 -4.41
N ASN A 68 -1.47 1.49 -4.24
CA ASN A 68 -0.54 2.10 -5.18
C ASN A 68 0.78 1.32 -5.24
N GLY A 69 1.34 0.95 -4.08
CA GLY A 69 2.53 0.09 -4.03
C GLY A 69 2.32 -1.27 -4.69
N HIS A 70 1.12 -1.85 -4.56
CA HIS A 70 0.77 -3.09 -5.26
C HIS A 70 0.72 -2.90 -6.79
N HIS A 71 0.15 -1.80 -7.28
CA HIS A 71 0.18 -1.47 -8.70
C HIS A 71 1.59 -1.25 -9.23
N ASP A 72 2.47 -0.60 -8.45
CA ASP A 72 3.87 -0.42 -8.83
C ASP A 72 4.63 -1.75 -8.87
N PHE A 73 4.37 -2.66 -7.93
CA PHE A 73 4.91 -4.02 -7.94
C PHE A 73 4.49 -4.79 -9.20
N ILE A 74 3.19 -4.74 -9.56
CA ILE A 74 2.69 -5.36 -10.79
C ILE A 74 3.36 -4.74 -12.02
N ARG A 75 3.48 -3.41 -12.07
CA ARG A 75 4.17 -2.73 -13.18
C ARG A 75 5.62 -3.19 -13.29
N HIS A 76 6.34 -3.31 -12.18
CA HIS A 76 7.71 -3.80 -12.16
C HIS A 76 7.80 -5.26 -12.61
N HIS A 77 6.85 -6.11 -12.23
CA HIS A 77 6.78 -7.49 -12.72
C HIS A 77 6.57 -7.54 -14.23
N ASN A 78 5.71 -6.67 -14.77
CA ASN A 78 5.49 -6.57 -16.22
C ASN A 78 6.74 -6.08 -16.96
N LEU A 79 7.47 -5.10 -16.39
CA LEU A 79 8.76 -4.67 -16.95
C LEU A 79 9.80 -5.79 -16.94
N ARG A 80 9.83 -6.60 -15.89
CA ARG A 80 10.71 -7.78 -15.80
C ARG A 80 10.37 -8.81 -16.89
N ASN A 81 9.08 -9.06 -17.14
CA ASN A 81 8.64 -9.94 -18.23
C ASN A 81 9.07 -9.40 -19.59
N ALA A 82 8.84 -8.11 -19.88
CA ALA A 82 9.28 -7.48 -21.12
C ALA A 82 10.81 -7.55 -21.34
N HIS A 83 11.59 -7.48 -20.26
CA HIS A 83 13.04 -7.70 -20.33
C HIS A 83 13.39 -9.17 -20.66
N LEU A 84 12.64 -10.14 -20.15
CA LEU A 84 12.84 -11.55 -20.47
C LEU A 84 12.51 -11.83 -21.94
N ASP A 85 11.44 -11.23 -22.46
CA ASP A 85 11.04 -11.35 -23.86
C ASP A 85 12.12 -10.78 -24.80
N THR A 86 12.57 -9.54 -24.55
CA THR A 86 13.65 -8.92 -25.34
C THR A 86 14.98 -9.70 -25.27
N ARG A 87 15.28 -10.34 -24.13
CA ARG A 87 16.43 -11.23 -24.00
C ARG A 87 16.27 -12.51 -24.82
N SER A 88 15.07 -13.08 -24.88
CA SER A 88 14.78 -14.24 -25.72
C SER A 88 14.96 -13.90 -27.20
N GLU A 89 14.39 -12.79 -27.66
CA GLU A 89 14.55 -12.30 -29.04
C GLU A 89 16.02 -12.08 -29.41
N HIS A 90 16.83 -11.52 -28.50
CA HIS A 90 18.27 -11.39 -28.73
C HIS A 90 18.95 -12.75 -28.89
N HIS A 91 18.56 -13.76 -28.09
CA HIS A 91 19.08 -15.12 -28.23
C HIS A 91 18.69 -15.74 -29.57
N ASP A 92 17.46 -15.54 -30.03
CA ASP A 92 16.99 -16.03 -31.33
C ASP A 92 17.76 -15.40 -32.48
N CYS A 93 17.96 -14.07 -32.44
CA CYS A 93 18.79 -13.37 -33.43
C CYS A 93 20.26 -13.87 -33.43
N GLN A 94 20.82 -14.22 -32.27
CA GLN A 94 22.15 -14.81 -32.18
C GLN A 94 22.21 -16.22 -32.78
N ASN A 95 21.15 -17.01 -32.60
CA ASN A 95 21.03 -18.33 -33.19
C ASN A 95 20.90 -18.26 -34.72
N GLU A 96 20.05 -17.38 -35.25
CA GLU A 96 19.96 -17.15 -36.69
C GLU A 96 21.30 -16.74 -37.29
N LYS A 97 22.05 -15.83 -36.63
CA LYS A 97 23.41 -15.46 -37.06
C LYS A 97 24.38 -16.64 -37.08
N ARG A 98 24.23 -17.59 -36.16
CA ARG A 98 25.03 -18.83 -36.15
C ARG A 98 24.61 -19.75 -37.29
N ASP A 99 23.32 -19.84 -37.58
CA ASP A 99 22.79 -20.66 -38.69
C ASP A 99 23.25 -20.12 -40.04
N PHE A 100 23.15 -18.80 -40.26
CA PHE A 100 23.72 -18.17 -41.46
C PHE A 100 25.23 -18.43 -41.58
N ARG A 101 25.97 -18.39 -40.46
CA ARG A 101 27.39 -18.72 -40.46
C ARG A 101 27.64 -20.19 -40.79
N TYR A 102 26.79 -21.09 -40.31
CA TYR A 102 26.85 -22.52 -40.59
C TYR A 102 26.57 -22.79 -42.07
N VAL A 103 25.46 -22.29 -42.61
CA VAL A 103 25.09 -22.39 -44.03
C VAL A 103 26.20 -21.82 -44.90
N ARG A 104 26.72 -20.62 -44.57
CA ARG A 104 27.85 -20.04 -45.32
C ARG A 104 29.09 -20.94 -45.31
N ARG A 105 29.42 -21.57 -44.18
CA ARG A 105 30.53 -22.55 -44.12
C ARG A 105 30.24 -23.78 -44.96
N TYR A 106 29.01 -24.28 -44.94
CA TYR A 106 28.59 -25.46 -45.69
C TYR A 106 28.68 -25.21 -47.20
N VAL A 107 28.11 -24.10 -47.68
CA VAL A 107 28.21 -23.67 -49.09
C VAL A 107 29.67 -23.45 -49.52
N ASN A 108 30.51 -22.83 -48.67
CA ASN A 108 31.94 -22.69 -48.95
C ASN A 108 32.70 -24.03 -48.97
N HIS A 109 32.16 -25.06 -48.32
CA HIS A 109 32.73 -26.40 -48.31
C HIS A 109 32.30 -27.18 -49.56
N GLU A 110 31.02 -27.11 -49.96
CA GLU A 110 30.48 -27.73 -51.18
C GLU A 110 31.06 -27.12 -52.45
N ASN A 111 31.20 -25.80 -52.51
CA ASN A 111 31.83 -25.11 -53.66
C ASN A 111 33.35 -25.30 -53.71
N GLY A 112 33.93 -26.07 -52.79
CA GLY A 112 35.35 -26.26 -52.63
C GLY A 112 36.06 -25.01 -52.11
N ARG A 113 36.89 -25.15 -51.07
CA ARG A 113 37.77 -24.04 -50.67
C ARG A 113 38.75 -23.77 -51.81
N HIS A 114 38.54 -22.65 -52.50
CA HIS A 114 39.49 -22.17 -53.50
C HIS A 114 40.50 -21.23 -52.84
N CYS A 115 41.75 -21.37 -53.25
CA CYS A 115 42.80 -20.48 -52.82
C CYS A 115 42.58 -19.09 -53.43
N THR A 116 42.44 -18.05 -52.62
CA THR A 116 42.28 -16.67 -53.12
C THR A 116 43.55 -16.12 -53.78
N ASN A 117 44.70 -16.76 -53.60
CA ASN A 117 45.96 -16.39 -54.26
C ASN A 117 46.09 -16.97 -55.68
N CYS A 118 45.61 -18.20 -55.94
CA CYS A 118 45.80 -18.87 -57.23
C CYS A 118 44.53 -19.40 -57.91
N GLY A 119 43.36 -19.27 -57.27
CA GLY A 119 42.06 -19.69 -57.78
C GLY A 119 41.82 -21.20 -57.80
N ARG A 120 42.78 -22.04 -57.41
CA ARG A 120 42.65 -23.51 -57.44
C ARG A 120 41.86 -24.03 -56.23
N GLN A 121 41.06 -25.07 -56.45
CA GLN A 121 40.28 -25.75 -55.41
C GLN A 121 41.16 -26.64 -54.50
N ASN A 122 40.60 -27.10 -53.38
CA ASN A 122 41.17 -28.07 -52.41
C ASN A 122 42.30 -27.58 -51.49
N HIS A 123 42.59 -26.27 -51.44
CA HIS A 123 43.47 -25.68 -50.42
C HIS A 123 43.13 -24.21 -50.19
N VAL A 124 43.47 -23.69 -49.01
CA VAL A 124 43.30 -22.26 -48.68
C VAL A 124 44.56 -21.47 -49.01
N THR A 125 44.43 -20.16 -49.10
CA THR A 125 45.51 -19.21 -49.42
C THR A 125 46.76 -19.35 -48.56
N ARG A 126 46.59 -19.77 -47.30
CA ARG A 126 47.70 -20.04 -46.37
C ARG A 126 48.57 -21.23 -46.81
N ASP A 127 47.97 -22.22 -47.45
CA ASP A 127 48.63 -23.47 -47.83
C ASP A 127 49.02 -23.46 -49.32
N CYS A 128 48.99 -22.28 -49.97
CA CYS A 128 49.29 -22.12 -51.38
C CYS A 128 50.80 -22.10 -51.62
N ARG A 129 51.28 -23.00 -52.48
CA ARG A 129 52.70 -23.10 -52.87
C ARG A 129 53.14 -22.05 -53.90
N LEU A 130 52.23 -21.19 -54.38
CA LEU A 130 52.53 -20.12 -55.32
C LEU A 130 52.85 -18.83 -54.56
N PRO A 131 53.79 -18.00 -55.06
CA PRO A 131 54.10 -16.71 -54.44
C PRO A 131 52.83 -15.85 -54.35
N LYS A 132 52.74 -15.01 -53.30
CA LYS A 132 51.60 -14.11 -53.13
C LYS A 132 51.53 -13.16 -54.32
N ARG A 133 50.37 -13.08 -54.97
CA ARG A 133 50.06 -11.99 -55.90
C ARG A 133 50.19 -10.67 -55.12
N GLN A 134 51.11 -9.81 -55.55
CA GLN A 134 51.27 -8.45 -55.04
C GLN A 134 50.00 -7.64 -55.33
#